data_AF-R9KTV1-F1
#
_entry.id   AF-R9KTV1-F1
#
_cell.length_a   1.000
_cell.length_b   1.000
_cell.length_c   1.000
_cell.angle_alpha   90.00
_cell.angle_beta   90.00
_cell.angle_gamma   90.00
#
_symmetry.space_group_name_H-M   'P 1'
#
loop_
_entity.id
_entity.type
_entity.pdbx_description
1 polymer ?
#
loop_
_entity_poly.entity_id
_entity_poly.type
_entity_poly.pdbx_seq_one_letter_code
_entity_poly.pdbx_strand_id
1 'polypeptide(L)' 'MSQNQNELREKLNATITSGLVAKAIAAKTGITTDYLSRFKNGHICLCEDDANRLKAYLDKVVIPD' A
#
# COMPACT_ATOMS: atom_id res chain seq x y z
N MET A 1 -11.96 0.57 -15.07
CA MET A 1 -10.50 0.65 -14.95
C MET A 1 -10.13 -0.08 -13.66
N SER A 2 -9.91 -1.39 -13.73
CA SER A 2 -9.58 -2.20 -12.55
C SER A 2 -8.25 -1.69 -11.98
N GLN A 3 -8.25 -1.16 -10.76
CA GLN A 3 -7.01 -0.79 -10.09
C GLN A 3 -6.11 -2.03 -10.04
N ASN A 4 -4.99 -2.00 -10.76
CA ASN A 4 -4.04 -3.10 -10.79
C ASN A 4 -3.45 -3.29 -9.38
N GLN A 5 -4.03 -4.21 -8.62
CA GLN A 5 -3.58 -4.58 -7.26
C GLN A 5 -2.09 -4.96 -7.27
N ASN A 6 -1.60 -5.49 -8.39
CA ASN A 6 -0.20 -5.84 -8.59
C ASN A 6 0.73 -4.60 -8.55
N GLU A 7 0.43 -3.54 -9.30
CA GLU A 7 1.20 -2.28 -9.25
C GLU A 7 1.15 -1.67 -7.85
N LEU A 8 -0.01 -1.72 -7.20
CA LEU A 8 -0.22 -1.17 -5.87
C LEU A 8 0.62 -1.92 -4.83
N ARG A 9 0.73 -3.24 -4.99
CA ARG A 9 1.58 -4.11 -4.18
C ARG A 9 3.06 -3.87 -4.43
N GLU A 10 3.47 -3.66 -5.68
CA GLU A 10 4.85 -3.29 -6.03
C GLU A 10 5.22 -1.94 -5.42
N LYS A 11 4.37 -0.91 -5.56
CA LYS A 11 4.55 0.40 -4.91
C LYS A 11 4.62 0.27 -3.39
N LEU A 12 3.71 -0.48 -2.77
CA LEU A 12 3.74 -0.72 -1.33
C LEU A 12 5.07 -1.34 -0.90
N ASN A 13 5.55 -2.35 -1.62
CA ASN A 13 6.80 -3.02 -1.30
C ASN A 13 8.01 -2.10 -1.51
N ALA A 14 8.01 -1.28 -2.56
CA ALA A 14 9.04 -0.27 -2.81
C ALA A 14 9.09 0.78 -1.69
N THR A 15 7.94 1.31 -1.29
CA THR A 15 7.83 2.27 -0.18
C THR A 15 8.30 1.67 1.16
N ILE A 16 7.97 0.40 1.43
CA ILE A 16 8.49 -0.32 2.60
C ILE A 16 10.01 -0.52 2.51
N THR A 17 10.52 -0.86 1.32
CA THR A 17 11.95 -1.07 1.07
C THR A 17 12.76 0.22 1.21
N SER A 18 12.16 1.35 0.84
CA SER A 18 12.75 2.68 0.99
C SER A 18 12.81 3.17 2.45
N GLY A 19 12.24 2.42 3.40
CA GLY A 19 12.31 2.69 4.83
C GLY A 19 10.99 3.12 5.46
N LEU A 20 9.92 3.23 4.68
CA LEU A 20 8.61 3.61 5.20
C LEU A 20 7.90 2.39 5.81
N VAL A 21 7.77 2.36 7.12
CA VAL A 21 7.15 1.20 7.79
C VAL A 21 5.66 1.05 7.46
N ALA A 22 5.21 -0.19 7.27
CA ALA A 22 3.80 -0.53 7.04
C ALA A 22 2.87 0.05 8.11
N LYS A 23 3.37 0.26 9.34
CA LYS A 23 2.63 0.90 10.44
C LYS A 23 2.26 2.37 10.15
N ALA A 24 3.12 3.12 9.46
CA ALA A 24 2.84 4.51 9.08
C ALA A 24 1.79 4.57 7.97
N ILE A 25 1.89 3.66 7.01
CA ILE A 25 0.91 3.48 5.93
C ILE A 25 -0.44 3.14 6.55
N ALA A 26 -0.48 2.14 7.42
CA ALA A 26 -1.68 1.71 8.14
C ALA A 26 -2.35 2.84 8.92
N ALA A 27 -1.56 3.64 9.65
CA ALA A 27 -2.05 4.78 10.40
C ALA A 27 -2.67 5.87 9.52
N LYS A 28 -2.27 5.96 8.24
CA LYS A 28 -2.72 7.00 7.30
C LYS A 28 -3.85 6.54 6.40
N THR A 29 -3.84 5.28 5.99
CA THR A 29 -4.88 4.70 5.12
C THR A 29 -6.04 4.12 5.93
N GLY A 30 -5.83 3.83 7.21
CA GLY A 30 -6.78 3.10 8.06
C GLY A 30 -6.75 1.58 7.81
N ILE A 31 -5.86 1.09 6.94
CA ILE A 31 -5.71 -0.33 6.64
C ILE A 31 -4.80 -0.96 7.70
N THR A 32 -5.21 -2.06 8.31
CA THR A 32 -4.40 -2.72 9.34
C THR A 32 -3.05 -3.21 8.78
N THR A 33 -2.00 -3.18 9.59
CA THR A 33 -0.68 -3.72 9.21
C THR A 33 -0.73 -5.20 8.84
N ASP A 34 -1.64 -5.98 9.44
CA ASP A 34 -1.88 -7.37 9.06
C ASP A 34 -2.39 -7.47 7.61
N TYR A 35 -3.34 -6.62 7.25
CA TYR A 35 -3.87 -6.51 5.88
C TYR A 35 -2.76 -6.14 4.90
N LEU A 36 -1.95 -5.12 5.21
CA LEU A 36 -0.82 -4.74 4.36
C LEU A 36 0.20 -5.87 4.20
N SER A 37 0.46 -6.63 5.27
CA SER A 37 1.39 -7.77 5.24
C SER A 37 0.87 -8.90 4.36
N ARG A 38 -0.41 -9.25 4.50
CA ARG A 38 -1.05 -10.25 3.64
C ARG A 38 -1.12 -9.79 2.18
N PHE A 39 -1.42 -8.51 1.96
CA PHE A 39 -1.48 -7.91 0.63
C PHE A 39 -0.11 -7.91 -0.05
N LYS A 40 0.95 -7.52 0.69
CA LYS A 40 2.35 -7.60 0.25
C LYS A 40 2.75 -9.02 -0.15
N ASN A 41 2.29 -10.06 0.55
CA ASN A 41 2.56 -11.45 0.19
C ASN A 41 1.59 -12.01 -0.87
N GLY A 42 0.56 -11.26 -1.29
CA GLY A 42 -0.42 -11.71 -2.28
C GLY A 42 -1.42 -12.73 -1.73
N HIS A 43 -1.56 -12.83 -0.41
CA HIS A 43 -2.56 -13.68 0.24
C HIS A 43 -3.96 -13.06 0.19
N ILE A 44 -4.06 -11.74 0.03
CA ILE A 44 -5.33 -11.02 -0.06
C ILE A 44 -5.27 -9.96 -1.15
N CYS A 45 -6.44 -9.53 -1.62
CA CYS A 45 -6.62 -8.33 -2.43
C CYS A 45 -7.29 -7.24 -1.59
N LEU A 46 -6.91 -5.98 -1.81
CA LEU A 46 -7.61 -4.86 -1.19
C LEU A 46 -8.89 -4.57 -1.95
N CYS A 47 -9.93 -4.18 -1.23
CA CYS A 47 -11.15 -3.66 -1.86
C CYS A 47 -10.82 -2.36 -2.61
N GLU A 48 -11.66 -1.97 -3.56
CA GLU A 48 -11.40 -0.78 -4.38
C GLU A 48 -11.23 0.49 -3.51
N ASP A 49 -12.01 0.64 -2.43
CA ASP A 49 -11.87 1.76 -1.49
C ASP A 49 -10.50 1.77 -0.79
N ASP A 50 -10.09 0.64 -0.19
CA ASP A 50 -8.81 0.50 0.49
C ASP A 50 -7.63 0.68 -0.48
N ALA A 51 -7.72 0.08 -1.66
CA ALA A 51 -6.72 0.21 -2.70
C ALA A 51 -6.58 1.67 -3.14
N ASN A 52 -7.70 2.40 -3.29
CA ASN A 52 -7.67 3.81 -3.65
C ASN A 52 -7.07 4.68 -2.54
N ARG A 53 -7.41 4.43 -1.27
CA ARG A 53 -6.80 5.10 -0.11
C ARG A 53 -5.29 4.85 -0.04
N LEU A 54 -4.88 3.60 -0.22
CA LEU A 54 -3.48 3.21 -0.21
C LEU A 54 -2.73 3.84 -1.38
N LYS A 55 -3.30 3.82 -2.58
CA LYS A 55 -2.74 4.50 -3.76
C LYS A 55 -2.59 5.99 -3.52
N ALA A 56 -3.61 6.68 -3.03
CA ALA A 56 -3.57 8.10 -2.76
C ALA A 56 -2.51 8.46 -1.71
N TYR A 57 -2.30 7.59 -0.73
CA TYR A 57 -1.22 7.76 0.24
C TYR A 57 0.16 7.56 -0.39
N LEU A 58 0.36 6.46 -1.14
CA LEU A 58 1.62 6.15 -1.82
C LEU A 58 1.98 7.20 -2.88
N ASP A 59 0.98 7.80 -3.53
CA ASP A 59 1.16 8.89 -4.49
C ASP A 59 1.59 10.20 -3.82
N LYS A 60 1.06 10.48 -2.62
CA LYS A 60 1.49 11.62 -1.80
C LYS A 60 2.86 11.41 -1.15
N VAL A 61 3.20 10.17 -0.82
CA VAL A 61 4.54 9.78 -0.36
C VAL A 61 5.43 9.64 -1.58
N VAL A 62 5.73 10.78 -2.20
CA VAL A 62 6.84 10.87 -3.15
C VAL A 62 8.10 10.81 -2.31
N ILE A 63 8.78 9.67 -2.34
CA ILE A 63 10.14 9.58 -1.80
C ILE A 63 11.03 10.23 -2.87
N PRO A 64 11.66 11.39 -2.58
CA PRO A 64 12.57 12.00 -3.53
C PRO A 64 13.79 11.09 -3.74
N ASP A 65 14.21 10.96 -4.99
CA ASP A 65 15.37 10.21 -5.49
C ASP A 65 16.69 10.67 -4.84
#